data_AF-A0A0Q8E3S7-F1
#
_entry.id   AF-A0A0Q8E3S7-F1
#
_cell.length_a   1.000
_cell.length_b   1.000
_cell.length_c   1.000
_cell.angle_alpha   90.00
_cell.angle_beta   90.00
_cell.angle_gamma   90.00
#
_symmetry.space_group_name_H-M   'P 1'
#
loop_
_entity.id
_entity.type
_entity.pdbx_description
1 polymer ?
#
loop_
_entity_poly.entity_id
_entity_poly.type
_entity_poly.pdbx_seq_one_letter_code
_entity_poly.pdbx_strand_id
1 'polypeptide(L)'
;MKIRIATALAATAIAVLGLTACGASYDETVGACRKELTERSEHATGKPDVCKDVKEDDYAMLVVVSGADKEGWFDENGDVDIAEMMKDSAEN
;
A
#
# COMPACT_ATOMS: atom_id res chain seq x y z
N MET A 1 8.50 -20.37 41.26
CA MET A 1 9.19 -19.59 40.20
C MET A 1 9.30 -20.45 38.94
N LYS A 2 8.62 -20.03 37.86
CA LYS A 2 8.82 -20.33 36.43
C LYS A 2 7.48 -20.10 35.70
N ILE A 3 7.20 -18.83 35.41
CA ILE A 3 6.12 -18.39 34.53
C ILE A 3 6.58 -18.72 33.11
N ARG A 4 5.81 -19.56 32.39
CA ARG A 4 6.06 -19.83 30.96
C ARG A 4 5.13 -18.92 30.16
N ILE A 5 5.74 -17.92 29.53
CA ILE A 5 5.10 -16.99 28.61
C ILE A 5 4.89 -17.76 27.29
N ALA A 6 3.64 -17.96 26.91
CA ALA A 6 3.27 -18.27 25.54
C ALA A 6 2.29 -17.19 25.11
N THR A 7 2.83 -16.16 24.46
CA THR A 7 2.10 -15.01 23.93
C THR A 7 1.18 -15.52 22.82
N ALA A 8 -0.10 -15.74 23.15
CA ALA A 8 -1.14 -16.00 22.17
C ALA A 8 -1.40 -14.68 21.42
N LEU A 9 -0.85 -14.55 20.22
CA LEU A 9 -1.26 -13.54 19.24
C LEU A 9 -2.72 -13.83 18.87
N ALA A 10 -3.64 -13.23 19.63
CA ALA A 10 -5.06 -13.22 19.31
C ALA A 10 -5.23 -12.39 18.03
N ALA A 11 -5.62 -13.06 16.96
CA ALA A 11 -5.98 -12.46 15.68
C ALA A 11 -7.08 -11.41 15.88
N THR A 12 -6.76 -10.13 15.68
CA THR A 12 -7.75 -9.06 15.55
C THR A 12 -8.34 -9.12 14.15
N ALA A 13 -9.33 -10.00 13.95
CA ALA A 13 -10.25 -9.93 12.82
C ALA A 13 -11.41 -9.00 13.20
N ILE A 14 -11.22 -7.70 13.02
CA ILE A 14 -12.35 -6.76 13.00
C ILE A 14 -12.80 -6.64 11.56
N ALA A 15 -13.73 -7.51 11.16
CA ALA A 15 -14.50 -7.34 9.94
C ALA A 15 -15.62 -6.33 10.22
N VAL A 16 -15.46 -5.09 9.74
CA VAL A 16 -16.60 -4.19 9.56
C VAL A 16 -16.98 -4.22 8.08
N LEU A 17 -17.99 -5.03 7.77
CA LEU A 17 -18.78 -4.90 6.56
C LEU A 17 -19.78 -3.76 6.77
N GLY A 18 -19.54 -2.62 6.12
CA GLY A 18 -20.46 -1.49 6.05
C GLY A 18 -20.75 -1.13 4.60
N LEU A 19 -21.68 -1.86 3.98
CA LEU A 19 -22.32 -1.49 2.72
C LEU A 19 -23.12 -0.18 2.92
N THR A 20 -22.66 0.94 2.33
CA THR A 20 -23.45 2.05 1.72
C THR A 20 -22.64 3.38 1.69
N ALA A 21 -21.62 3.52 0.84
CA ALA A 21 -21.01 4.82 0.50
C ALA A 21 -20.03 4.73 -0.69
N CYS A 22 -20.51 4.59 -1.94
CA CYS A 22 -19.70 4.37 -3.15
C CYS A 22 -18.71 5.49 -3.56
N GLY A 23 -18.27 6.37 -2.65
CA GLY A 23 -17.20 7.35 -2.88
C GLY A 23 -16.18 7.32 -1.75
N ALA A 24 -16.59 7.68 -0.52
CA ALA A 24 -15.69 7.74 0.62
C ALA A 24 -15.04 6.39 0.99
N SER A 25 -15.77 5.26 0.85
CA SER A 25 -15.21 3.94 1.17
C SER A 25 -14.26 3.41 0.08
N TYR A 26 -14.46 3.85 -1.18
CA TYR A 26 -13.58 3.43 -2.27
C TYR A 26 -12.24 4.14 -2.18
N ASP A 27 -12.25 5.45 -1.93
CA ASP A 27 -11.02 6.23 -1.73
C ASP A 27 -10.22 5.74 -0.51
N GLU A 28 -10.90 5.35 0.58
CA GLU A 28 -10.27 4.69 1.72
C GLU A 28 -9.63 3.35 1.35
N THR A 29 -10.32 2.54 0.53
CA THR A 29 -9.79 1.26 0.03
C THR A 29 -8.56 1.47 -0.86
N VAL A 30 -8.61 2.45 -1.76
CA VAL A 30 -7.48 2.85 -2.63
C VAL A 30 -6.31 3.35 -1.79
N GLY A 31 -6.57 4.19 -0.78
CA GLY A 31 -5.55 4.71 0.13
C GLY A 31 -4.89 3.61 0.96
N ALA A 32 -5.68 2.68 1.49
CA ALA A 32 -5.16 1.51 2.21
C ALA A 32 -4.32 0.61 1.29
N CYS A 33 -4.78 0.39 0.06
CA CYS A 33 -4.03 -0.37 -0.95
C CYS A 33 -2.70 0.28 -1.31
N ARG A 34 -2.68 1.61 -1.54
CA ARG A 34 -1.45 2.36 -1.80
C ARG A 34 -0.47 2.20 -0.65
N LYS A 35 -0.94 2.40 0.58
CA LYS A 35 -0.09 2.28 1.78
C LYS A 35 0.53 0.89 1.89
N GLU A 36 -0.29 -0.16 1.74
CA GLU A 36 0.22 -1.54 1.77
C GLU A 36 1.26 -1.76 0.67
N LEU A 37 1.01 -1.33 -0.58
CA LEU A 37 1.97 -1.48 -1.68
C LEU A 37 3.29 -0.73 -1.43
N THR A 38 3.24 0.45 -0.84
CA THR A 38 4.42 1.27 -0.49
C THR A 38 5.20 0.69 0.70
N GLU A 39 4.54 0.09 1.69
CA GLU A 39 5.23 -0.48 2.87
C GLU A 39 5.66 -1.94 2.68
N ARG A 40 5.12 -2.63 1.68
CA ARG A 40 5.35 -4.06 1.44
C ARG A 40 6.76 -4.34 0.91
N SER A 41 7.31 -5.50 1.29
CA SER A 41 8.63 -5.93 0.86
C SER A 41 8.72 -6.17 -0.66
N GLU A 42 9.89 -5.91 -1.23
CA GLU A 42 10.18 -6.07 -2.67
C GLU A 42 10.00 -7.50 -3.19
N HIS A 43 10.11 -8.50 -2.30
CA HIS A 43 9.95 -9.91 -2.64
C HIS A 43 8.51 -10.42 -2.53
N ALA A 44 7.58 -9.60 -2.07
CA ALA A 44 6.21 -10.02 -1.89
C ALA A 44 5.48 -10.09 -3.24
N THR A 45 4.78 -11.20 -3.48
CA THR A 45 4.11 -11.47 -4.76
C THR A 45 2.59 -11.44 -4.63
N GLY A 46 1.91 -11.26 -5.75
CA GLY A 46 0.43 -11.27 -5.83
C GLY A 46 -0.23 -10.00 -5.32
N LYS A 47 -1.53 -9.86 -5.60
CA LYS A 47 -2.36 -8.73 -5.17
C LYS A 47 -2.69 -8.86 -3.68
N PRO A 48 -2.40 -7.86 -2.83
CA PRO A 48 -2.77 -7.88 -1.41
C PRO A 48 -4.29 -7.94 -1.21
N ASP A 49 -4.74 -8.61 -0.15
CA ASP A 49 -6.18 -8.70 0.17
C ASP A 49 -6.82 -7.32 0.39
N VAL A 50 -6.05 -6.36 0.91
CA VAL A 50 -6.47 -4.96 1.12
C VAL A 50 -6.82 -4.29 -0.23
N CYS A 51 -6.20 -4.74 -1.31
CA CYS A 51 -6.44 -4.22 -2.66
C CYS A 51 -7.54 -4.97 -3.41
N LYS A 52 -8.12 -6.06 -2.87
CA LYS A 52 -8.98 -6.98 -3.62
C LYS A 52 -10.18 -6.27 -4.30
N ASP A 53 -10.73 -5.28 -3.62
CA ASP A 53 -11.91 -4.51 -4.05
C ASP A 53 -11.53 -3.25 -4.86
N VAL A 54 -10.23 -3.00 -5.07
CA VAL A 54 -9.73 -1.98 -6.01
C VAL A 54 -9.85 -2.51 -7.43
N LYS A 55 -10.41 -1.70 -8.33
CA LYS A 55 -10.52 -2.02 -9.76
C LYS A 55 -9.15 -2.30 -10.37
N GLU A 56 -9.12 -3.11 -11.42
CA GLU A 56 -7.85 -3.58 -11.99
C GLU A 56 -7.01 -2.46 -12.59
N ASP A 57 -7.64 -1.49 -13.25
CA ASP A 57 -7.01 -0.28 -13.79
C ASP A 57 -6.43 0.60 -12.68
N ASP A 58 -7.20 0.87 -11.64
CA ASP A 58 -6.74 1.62 -10.47
C ASP A 58 -5.59 0.88 -9.76
N TYR A 59 -5.70 -0.44 -9.62
CA TYR A 59 -4.67 -1.27 -9.00
C TYR A 59 -3.37 -1.25 -9.79
N ALA A 60 -3.42 -1.38 -11.13
CA ALA A 60 -2.24 -1.32 -11.97
C ALA A 60 -1.53 0.03 -11.83
N MET A 61 -2.31 1.12 -11.75
CA MET A 61 -1.77 2.46 -11.54
C MET A 61 -1.14 2.59 -10.14
N LEU A 62 -1.81 2.10 -9.09
CA LEU A 62 -1.27 2.10 -7.73
C LEU A 62 0.04 1.35 -7.59
N VAL A 63 0.22 0.22 -8.31
CA VAL A 63 1.50 -0.51 -8.31
C VAL A 63 2.64 0.37 -8.85
N VAL A 64 2.38 1.13 -9.93
CA VAL A 64 3.38 2.04 -10.51
C VAL A 64 3.68 3.20 -9.55
N VAL A 65 2.65 3.87 -9.04
CA VAL A 65 2.84 5.02 -8.14
C VAL A 65 3.48 4.62 -6.82
N SER A 66 3.10 3.49 -6.22
CA SER A 66 3.76 3.00 -5.01
C SER A 66 5.23 2.61 -5.24
N GLY A 67 5.59 2.17 -6.45
CA GLY A 67 6.99 1.98 -6.83
C GLY A 67 7.75 3.30 -6.90
N ALA A 68 7.20 4.28 -7.63
CA ALA A 68 7.78 5.62 -7.72
C ALA A 68 7.91 6.31 -6.34
N ASP A 69 6.95 6.10 -5.44
CA ASP A 69 6.97 6.60 -4.06
C ASP A 69 8.12 6.00 -3.24
N LYS A 70 8.44 4.71 -3.43
CA LYS A 70 9.58 4.06 -2.78
C LYS A 70 10.92 4.60 -3.27
N GLU A 71 11.00 4.91 -4.56
CA GLU A 71 12.18 5.51 -5.19
C GLU A 71 12.29 7.03 -4.90
N GLY A 72 11.35 7.62 -4.17
CA GLY A 72 11.38 9.04 -3.83
C GLY A 72 11.12 9.97 -5.03
N TRP A 73 10.45 9.49 -6.06
CA TRP A 73 10.14 10.27 -7.27
C TRP A 73 9.06 11.33 -7.05
N PHE A 74 8.51 11.47 -5.85
CA PHE A 74 7.54 12.51 -5.52
C PHE A 74 8.11 13.45 -4.46
N ASP A 75 7.89 14.75 -4.64
CA ASP A 75 8.28 15.78 -3.68
C ASP A 75 7.30 15.86 -2.49
N GLU A 76 7.57 16.77 -1.55
CA GLU A 76 6.73 16.97 -0.36
C GLU A 76 5.28 17.42 -0.66
N ASN A 77 5.03 17.93 -1.86
CA ASN A 77 3.70 18.34 -2.33
C ASN A 77 2.98 17.21 -3.09
N GLY A 78 3.67 16.10 -3.38
CA GLY A 78 3.17 14.99 -4.17
C GLY A 78 3.31 15.20 -5.68
N ASP A 79 4.06 16.21 -6.10
CA ASP A 79 4.43 16.42 -7.51
C ASP A 79 5.63 15.53 -7.87
N VAL A 80 5.78 15.20 -9.15
CA VAL A 80 6.92 14.39 -9.60
C VAL A 80 8.23 15.19 -9.41
N ASP A 81 9.13 14.65 -8.60
CA ASP A 81 10.51 15.11 -8.50
C ASP A 81 11.29 14.63 -9.73
N ILE A 82 11.32 15.49 -10.75
CA ILE A 82 12.02 15.23 -12.01
C ILE A 82 13.52 15.02 -11.78
N ALA A 83 14.11 15.65 -10.77
CA ALA A 83 15.54 15.52 -10.49
C ALA A 83 15.86 14.11 -9.98
N GLU A 84 15.08 13.60 -9.03
CA GLU A 84 15.27 12.23 -8.51
C GLU A 84 14.92 11.19 -9.57
N MET A 85 13.84 11.39 -10.33
CA MET A 85 13.47 10.50 -11.44
C MET A 85 14.57 10.41 -12.52
N MET A 86 15.22 11.54 -12.87
CA MET A 86 16.32 11.54 -13.84
C MET A 86 17.59 10.90 -13.28
N LYS A 87 17.83 11.03 -11.98
CA LYS A 87 18.97 10.41 -11.32
C LYS A 87 18.85 8.89 -11.31
N ASP A 88 17.69 8.36 -10.92
CA ASP A 88 17.44 6.90 -10.99
C ASP A 88 17.56 6.36 -12.43
N SER A 89 16.98 7.06 -13.41
CA SER A 89 17.10 6.68 -14.83
C SER A 89 18.53 6.73 -15.39
N ALA A 90 19.45 7.45 -14.74
CA ALA A 90 20.85 7.53 -15.14
C ALA A 90 21.74 6.52 -14.39
N GLU A 91 21.24 5.96 -13.28
CA GLU A 91 21.93 5.00 -12.41
C GLU A 91 21.53 3.54 -12.72
N ASN A 92 20.42 3.32 -13.45
CA ASN A 92 19.99 2.04 -14.04
C ASN A 92 20.56 1.81 -15.45
#